data_AF-D8LX49-F1
#
_entry.id   AF-D8LX49-F1
#
_cell.length_a   1.000
_cell.length_b   1.000
_cell.length_c   1.000
_cell.angle_alpha   90.00
_cell.angle_beta   90.00
_cell.angle_gamma   90.00
#
_symmetry.space_group_name_H-M   'P 1'
#
loop_
_entity.id
_entity.type
_entity.pdbx_description
1 polymer ?
#
loop_
_entity_poly.entity_id
_entity_poly.type
_entity_poly.pdbx_seq_one_letter_code
_entity_poly.pdbx_strand_id
1 'polypeptide(L)'
;MSGVYVEYKGLDTSFNPGLSSTSSLVNALEQYNSHRNYKKFRFGDSGSLMLVRRLTSIAQTMQVKRVGYCGMMLPVLEDCVLAERWTERRLNSTMLMALSAVCGVGIDTMPLPNTAYAKPMLIQAIIEDVIALASKWDKPLSCRIFIAPDTEDCGLTKFASPHLCNCRVYDFWGVCFIRCLFGT
;
A
#
# COMPACT_ATOMS: atom_id res chain seq x y z
N MET A 1 21.55 42.38 4.70
CA MET A 1 21.03 41.14 4.11
C MET A 1 19.62 40.93 4.64
N SER A 2 18.59 41.13 3.82
CA SER A 2 17.20 40.78 4.17
C SER A 2 17.02 39.27 4.02
N GLY A 3 17.11 38.52 5.11
CA GLY A 3 16.86 37.08 5.11
C GLY A 3 15.36 36.78 4.99
N VAL A 4 15.01 35.76 4.21
CA VAL A 4 13.67 35.19 4.22
C VAL A 4 13.57 34.25 5.42
N TYR A 5 12.71 34.58 6.38
CA TYR A 5 12.42 33.71 7.52
C TYR A 5 11.30 32.75 7.12
N VAL A 6 11.56 31.44 7.22
CA VAL A 6 10.56 30.39 6.98
C VAL A 6 10.32 29.65 8.30
N GLU A 7 9.06 29.49 8.69
CA GLU A 7 8.70 28.75 9.90
C GLU A 7 8.83 27.24 9.68
N TYR A 8 9.64 26.58 10.50
CA TYR A 8 9.75 25.13 10.48
C TYR A 8 8.51 24.46 11.09
N LYS A 9 7.72 23.78 10.26
CA LYS A 9 6.49 23.09 10.69
C LYS A 9 6.72 21.68 11.21
N GLY A 10 7.81 21.01 10.83
CA GLY A 10 8.16 19.67 11.28
C GLY A 10 8.75 18.79 10.18
N LEU A 11 8.99 17.53 10.50
CA LEU A 11 9.43 16.48 9.59
C LEU A 11 8.37 15.37 9.54
N ASP A 12 8.01 14.93 8.33
CA ASP A 12 7.28 13.67 8.16
C ASP A 12 8.25 12.50 8.24
N THR A 13 8.13 11.70 9.30
CA THR A 13 9.00 10.56 9.58
C THR A 13 8.54 9.28 8.88
N SER A 14 7.62 9.40 7.91
CA SER A 14 7.10 8.26 7.17
C SER A 14 8.17 7.51 6.39
N PHE A 15 8.01 6.19 6.34
CA PHE A 15 8.81 5.33 5.48
C PHE A 15 8.08 5.16 4.16
N ASN A 16 8.58 5.80 3.11
CA ASN A 16 8.11 5.62 1.73
C ASN A 16 9.10 4.72 0.97
N PRO A 17 8.65 3.67 0.25
CA PRO A 17 9.53 2.86 -0.56
C PRO A 17 10.10 3.63 -1.74
N GLY A 18 11.23 3.15 -2.26
CA GLY A 18 11.71 3.56 -3.58
C GLY A 18 11.40 2.51 -4.64
N LEU A 19 11.67 2.87 -5.90
CA LEU A 19 11.26 2.14 -7.11
C LEU A 19 12.13 0.92 -7.44
N SER A 20 13.27 0.73 -6.77
CA SER A 20 14.11 -0.45 -6.95
C SER A 20 13.83 -1.50 -5.88
N SER A 21 14.22 -2.75 -6.16
CA SER A 21 14.16 -3.84 -5.18
C SER A 21 15.01 -3.57 -3.93
N THR A 22 16.10 -2.80 -4.04
CA THR A 22 16.95 -2.45 -2.90
C THR A 22 16.36 -1.35 -2.03
N SER A 23 15.50 -0.49 -2.58
CA SER A 23 14.76 0.55 -1.86
C SER A 23 13.34 0.13 -1.43
N SER A 24 12.96 -1.11 -1.72
CA SER A 24 11.66 -1.68 -1.33
C SER A 24 11.60 -1.88 0.19
N LEU A 25 10.54 -1.36 0.82
CA LEU A 25 10.29 -1.60 2.24
C LEU A 25 9.85 -3.04 2.48
N VAL A 26 9.08 -3.60 1.54
CA VAL A 26 8.65 -5.00 1.60
C VAL A 26 9.86 -5.94 1.59
N ASN A 27 10.83 -5.69 0.71
CA ASN A 27 12.06 -6.49 0.67
C ASN A 27 12.83 -6.43 2.00
N ALA A 28 12.96 -5.23 2.58
CA ALA A 28 13.62 -5.05 3.87
C ALA A 28 12.93 -5.83 5.00
N LEU A 29 11.59 -5.82 5.02
CA LEU A 29 10.79 -6.60 5.98
C LEU A 29 10.94 -8.11 5.80
N GLU A 30 10.98 -8.58 4.54
CA GLU A 30 11.19 -10.00 4.25
C GLU A 30 12.54 -10.51 4.72
N GLN A 31 13.59 -9.73 4.48
CA GLN A 31 14.94 -10.05 4.96
C GLN A 31 15.01 -10.02 6.49
N TYR A 32 14.44 -9.01 7.13
CA TYR A 32 14.44 -8.89 8.59
C TYR A 32 13.80 -10.11 9.29
N ASN A 33 12.66 -10.58 8.77
CA ASN A 33 11.90 -11.64 9.43
C ASN A 33 12.43 -13.06 9.10
N SER A 34 13.12 -13.22 7.98
CA SER A 34 13.78 -14.49 7.61
C SER A 34 14.87 -14.91 8.61
N HIS A 35 15.42 -13.97 9.39
CA HIS A 35 16.41 -14.26 10.45
C HIS A 35 15.80 -14.82 11.75
N ARG A 36 14.47 -14.83 11.90
CA ARG A 36 13.78 -15.22 13.16
C ARG A 36 13.29 -16.67 13.22
N ASN A 37 13.91 -17.59 12.47
CA ASN A 37 13.55 -19.02 12.39
C ASN A 37 12.10 -19.31 11.94
N TYR A 38 11.38 -18.31 11.44
CA TYR A 38 10.21 -18.54 10.61
C TYR A 38 10.70 -18.93 9.22
N LYS A 39 10.22 -20.06 8.70
CA LYS A 39 10.27 -20.43 7.27
C LYS A 39 10.19 -19.19 6.38
N LYS A 40 11.02 -19.11 5.33
CA LYS A 40 11.15 -17.99 4.36
C LYS A 40 9.90 -17.10 4.30
N PHE A 41 9.89 -16.06 5.12
CA PHE A 41 8.73 -15.17 5.30
C PHE A 41 8.55 -14.34 4.04
N ARG A 42 7.32 -14.27 3.54
CA ARG A 42 6.92 -13.36 2.46
C ARG A 42 5.89 -12.38 2.98
N PHE A 43 5.99 -11.13 2.56
CA PHE A 43 5.00 -10.14 2.95
C PHE A 43 3.62 -10.51 2.38
N GLY A 44 2.60 -10.41 3.21
CA GLY A 44 1.30 -11.07 3.03
C GLY A 44 1.10 -12.28 3.95
N ASP A 45 2.17 -12.92 4.42
CA ASP A 45 2.06 -13.99 5.42
C ASP A 45 1.70 -13.41 6.82
N SER A 46 1.23 -14.28 7.72
CA SER A 46 1.00 -13.94 9.13
C SER A 46 2.23 -13.30 9.76
N GLY A 47 2.04 -12.14 10.39
CA GLY A 47 3.13 -11.32 10.93
C GLY A 47 3.40 -10.04 10.14
N SER A 48 2.93 -9.94 8.88
CA SER A 48 3.05 -8.70 8.09
C SER A 48 2.44 -7.49 8.79
N LEU A 49 1.24 -7.63 9.37
CA LEU A 49 0.59 -6.56 10.15
C LEU A 49 1.43 -6.10 11.34
N MET A 50 2.02 -7.03 12.08
CA MET A 50 2.90 -6.72 13.21
C MET A 50 4.12 -5.93 12.76
N LEU A 51 4.75 -6.31 11.64
CA LEU A 51 5.90 -5.60 11.09
C LEU A 51 5.55 -4.17 10.67
N VAL A 52 4.42 -3.98 9.96
CA VAL A 52 3.93 -2.64 9.57
C VAL A 52 3.65 -1.78 10.80
N ARG A 53 2.96 -2.32 11.81
CA ARG A 53 2.70 -1.61 13.07
C ARG A 53 4.00 -1.22 13.78
N ARG A 54 5.00 -2.11 13.78
CA ARG A 54 6.29 -1.88 14.44
C ARG A 54 7.06 -0.74 13.79
N LEU A 55 7.21 -0.75 12.46
CA LEU A 55 7.86 0.36 11.75
C LEU A 55 7.10 1.67 11.92
N THR A 56 5.76 1.64 11.84
CA THR A 56 4.93 2.81 12.09
C THR A 56 5.12 3.35 13.52
N SER A 57 5.25 2.48 14.53
CA SER A 57 5.55 2.89 15.92
C SER A 57 6.89 3.62 16.02
N ILE A 58 7.91 3.16 15.30
CA ILE A 58 9.23 3.78 15.28
C ILE A 58 9.13 5.19 14.68
N ALA A 59 8.48 5.35 13.52
CA ALA A 59 8.24 6.67 12.92
C ALA A 59 7.50 7.62 13.88
N GLN A 60 6.50 7.10 14.61
CA GLN A 60 5.71 7.86 15.58
C GLN A 60 6.42 8.13 16.92
N THR A 61 7.57 7.54 17.20
CA THR A 61 8.30 7.74 18.47
C THR A 61 9.62 8.48 18.28
N MET A 62 9.96 8.88 17.05
CA MET A 62 11.12 9.72 16.78
C MET A 62 11.01 11.07 17.52
N GLN A 63 12.09 11.46 18.19
CA GLN A 63 12.19 12.68 18.99
C GLN A 63 12.48 13.91 18.12
N VAL A 64 11.58 14.20 17.17
CA VAL A 64 11.61 15.38 16.30
C VAL A 64 10.24 16.05 16.28
N LYS A 65 10.16 17.33 15.88
CA LYS A 65 8.88 17.98 15.60
C LYS A 65 8.25 17.28 14.40
N ARG A 66 7.27 16.41 14.64
CA ARG A 66 6.62 15.57 13.63
C ARG A 66 5.47 16.32 12.94
N VAL A 67 5.26 16.04 11.66
CA VAL A 67 4.15 16.53 10.83
C VAL A 67 3.80 15.48 9.77
N GLY A 68 2.60 15.52 9.17
CA GLY A 68 2.21 14.55 8.13
C GLY A 68 1.79 13.19 8.70
N TYR A 69 2.06 12.11 7.96
CA TYR A 69 1.53 10.78 8.30
C TYR A 69 2.34 10.07 9.40
N CYS A 70 3.66 10.27 9.43
CA CYS A 70 4.59 9.64 10.37
C CYS A 70 4.43 8.11 10.49
N GLY A 71 4.30 7.40 9.36
CA GLY A 71 4.08 5.95 9.37
C GLY A 71 4.66 5.22 8.16
N MET A 72 4.53 3.90 8.15
CA MET A 72 4.93 3.12 6.97
C MET A 72 3.91 3.31 5.85
N MET A 73 4.38 3.63 4.65
CA MET A 73 3.54 3.70 3.44
C MET A 73 3.55 2.34 2.73
N LEU A 74 2.41 1.96 2.14
CA LEU A 74 2.26 0.71 1.39
C LEU A 74 1.71 0.98 -0.03
N PRO A 75 2.40 1.80 -0.85
CA PRO A 75 1.98 2.08 -2.21
C PRO A 75 2.21 0.85 -3.10
N VAL A 76 1.13 0.14 -3.46
CA VAL A 76 1.20 -1.11 -4.24
C VAL A 76 1.99 -0.95 -5.53
N LEU A 77 1.79 0.15 -6.27
CA LEU A 77 2.47 0.39 -7.54
C LEU A 77 3.82 1.11 -7.37
N GLU A 78 4.22 1.58 -6.19
CA GLU A 78 5.51 2.31 -6.03
C GLU A 78 6.58 1.48 -5.31
N ASP A 79 6.21 0.32 -4.76
CA ASP A 79 7.15 -0.68 -4.24
C ASP A 79 7.13 -1.93 -5.14
N CYS A 80 8.22 -2.17 -5.87
CA CYS A 80 8.27 -3.26 -6.83
C CYS A 80 8.13 -4.66 -6.20
N VAL A 81 8.54 -4.86 -4.94
CA VAL A 81 8.32 -6.15 -4.27
C VAL A 81 6.89 -6.24 -3.74
N LEU A 82 6.29 -5.12 -3.29
CA LEU A 82 4.86 -5.08 -2.95
C LEU A 82 3.98 -5.40 -4.17
N ALA A 83 4.32 -4.82 -5.33
CA ALA A 83 3.69 -5.07 -6.64
C ALA A 83 3.79 -6.55 -7.06
N GLU A 84 4.95 -7.18 -6.83
CA GLU A 84 5.16 -8.61 -7.04
C GLU A 84 4.26 -9.43 -6.09
N ARG A 85 4.25 -9.13 -4.78
CA ARG A 85 3.42 -9.84 -3.79
C ARG A 85 1.93 -9.68 -4.03
N TRP A 86 1.51 -8.54 -4.54
CA TRP A 86 0.16 -8.30 -5.03
C TRP A 86 -0.17 -9.20 -6.22
N THR A 87 0.72 -9.26 -7.22
CA THR A 87 0.59 -10.13 -8.40
C THR A 87 0.56 -11.62 -8.03
N GLU A 88 1.29 -12.02 -6.98
CA GLU A 88 1.26 -13.37 -6.43
C GLU A 88 0.00 -13.66 -5.59
N ARG A 89 -0.90 -12.70 -5.42
CA ARG A 89 -2.10 -12.79 -4.56
C ARG A 89 -1.79 -13.07 -3.08
N ARG A 90 -0.56 -12.79 -2.62
CA ARG A 90 -0.24 -12.81 -1.18
C ARG A 90 -0.88 -11.64 -0.44
N LEU A 91 -1.15 -10.57 -1.18
CA LEU A 91 -1.92 -9.43 -0.72
C LEU A 91 -3.19 -9.33 -1.55
N ASN A 92 -4.23 -8.85 -0.91
CA ASN A 92 -5.46 -8.41 -1.55
C ASN A 92 -5.90 -7.08 -0.90
N SER A 93 -6.92 -6.47 -1.50
CA SER A 93 -7.62 -5.30 -0.98
C SER A 93 -8.00 -5.44 0.51
N THR A 94 -8.57 -6.56 0.94
CA THR A 94 -8.95 -6.80 2.34
C THR A 94 -7.74 -6.73 3.27
N MET A 95 -6.61 -7.30 2.87
CA MET A 95 -5.37 -7.22 3.62
C MET A 95 -4.79 -5.79 3.61
N LEU A 96 -4.84 -5.06 2.49
CA LEU A 96 -4.45 -3.64 2.47
C LEU A 96 -5.32 -2.80 3.40
N MET A 97 -6.63 -3.08 3.45
CA MET A 97 -7.56 -2.43 4.39
C MET A 97 -7.20 -2.75 5.84
N ALA A 98 -6.89 -4.01 6.16
CA ALA A 98 -6.43 -4.38 7.49
C ALA A 98 -5.09 -3.70 7.86
N LEU A 99 -4.15 -3.64 6.91
CA LEU A 99 -2.87 -2.95 7.10
C LEU A 99 -3.04 -1.43 7.25
N SER A 100 -4.06 -0.84 6.63
CA SER A 100 -4.40 0.59 6.75
C SER A 100 -4.70 1.01 8.19
N ALA A 101 -5.18 0.09 9.02
CA ALA A 101 -5.41 0.33 10.44
C ALA A 101 -4.10 0.66 11.18
N VAL A 102 -2.96 0.09 10.73
CA VAL A 102 -1.67 0.18 11.42
C VAL A 102 -0.55 0.85 10.62
N CYS A 103 -0.78 1.21 9.36
CA CYS A 103 0.17 1.96 8.51
C CYS A 103 0.00 3.49 8.65
N GLY A 104 0.75 4.26 7.87
CA GLY A 104 0.67 5.73 7.85
C GLY A 104 -0.43 6.31 6.96
N VAL A 105 -0.67 5.75 5.77
CA VAL A 105 -1.31 6.45 4.65
C VAL A 105 -2.69 5.92 4.25
N GLY A 106 -3.02 4.65 4.53
CA GLY A 106 -4.28 4.02 4.07
C GLY A 106 -4.12 3.21 2.79
N ILE A 107 -5.12 3.23 1.91
CA ILE A 107 -5.04 2.60 0.58
C ILE A 107 -4.20 3.50 -0.32
N ASP A 108 -3.04 2.99 -0.76
CA ASP A 108 -2.13 3.76 -1.58
C ASP A 108 -1.73 3.02 -2.87
N THR A 109 -1.80 3.76 -3.98
CA THR A 109 -1.63 3.28 -5.36
C THR A 109 -2.25 1.91 -5.68
N MET A 110 -3.39 1.59 -5.09
CA MET A 110 -4.00 0.28 -5.30
C MET A 110 -4.57 0.18 -6.72
N PRO A 111 -4.13 -0.79 -7.53
CA PRO A 111 -4.59 -0.91 -8.91
C PRO A 111 -5.95 -1.64 -8.99
N LEU A 112 -6.83 -1.16 -9.86
CA LEU A 112 -8.09 -1.81 -10.23
C LEU A 112 -8.19 -2.01 -11.74
N PRO A 113 -8.92 -3.04 -12.21
CA PRO A 113 -9.17 -3.24 -13.64
C PRO A 113 -10.04 -2.12 -14.22
N ASN A 114 -9.99 -1.96 -15.55
CA ASN A 114 -10.79 -0.99 -16.29
C ASN A 114 -12.30 -1.12 -16.04
N THR A 115 -12.77 -2.34 -15.73
CA THR A 115 -14.17 -2.62 -15.39
C THR A 115 -14.64 -1.89 -14.12
N ALA A 116 -13.73 -1.38 -13.29
CA ALA A 116 -14.06 -0.56 -12.14
C ALA A 116 -14.73 0.78 -12.51
N TYR A 117 -14.48 1.33 -13.71
CA TYR A 117 -15.18 2.53 -14.19
C TYR A 117 -16.70 2.35 -14.25
N ALA A 118 -17.16 1.13 -14.55
CA ALA A 118 -18.58 0.80 -14.60
C ALA A 118 -19.20 0.53 -13.22
N LYS A 119 -18.41 0.64 -12.13
CA LYS A 119 -18.84 0.33 -10.76
C LYS A 119 -18.62 1.50 -9.80
N PRO A 120 -19.22 2.68 -10.02
CA PRO A 120 -19.02 3.85 -9.14
C PRO A 120 -19.44 3.59 -7.68
N MET A 121 -20.51 2.81 -7.47
CA MET A 121 -20.96 2.42 -6.12
C MET A 121 -19.92 1.57 -5.37
N LEU A 122 -19.13 0.77 -6.08
CA LEU A 122 -18.03 0.02 -5.46
C LEU A 122 -16.95 0.98 -4.97
N ILE A 123 -16.54 1.95 -5.79
CA ILE A 123 -15.55 2.95 -5.41
C ILE A 123 -16.03 3.77 -4.20
N GLN A 124 -17.31 4.17 -4.20
CA GLN A 124 -17.92 4.84 -3.06
C GLN A 124 -17.83 3.99 -1.78
N ALA A 125 -18.22 2.71 -1.83
CA ALA A 125 -18.15 1.82 -0.68
C ALA A 125 -16.71 1.65 -0.15
N ILE A 126 -15.71 1.56 -1.04
CA ILE A 126 -14.30 1.50 -0.64
C ILE A 126 -13.88 2.77 0.12
N ILE A 127 -14.30 3.94 -0.38
CA ILE A 127 -14.01 5.22 0.27
C ILE A 127 -14.72 5.28 1.63
N GLU A 128 -15.98 4.84 1.73
CA GLU A 128 -16.74 4.76 2.99
C GLU A 128 -16.04 3.85 4.02
N ASP A 129 -15.50 2.70 3.61
CA ASP A 129 -14.72 1.83 4.48
C ASP A 129 -13.44 2.52 4.99
N VAL A 130 -12.75 3.27 4.12
CA VAL A 130 -11.56 4.05 4.52
C VAL A 130 -11.95 5.17 5.49
N ILE A 131 -13.08 5.86 5.27
CA ILE A 131 -13.61 6.89 6.18
C ILE A 131 -13.94 6.29 7.54
N ALA A 132 -14.60 5.13 7.57
CA ALA A 132 -14.93 4.43 8.82
C ALA A 132 -13.66 4.09 9.60
N LEU A 133 -12.63 3.60 8.91
CA LEU A 133 -11.34 3.28 9.53
C LEU A 133 -10.60 4.54 10.01
N ALA A 134 -10.59 5.59 9.21
CA ALA A 134 -9.98 6.88 9.54
C ALA A 134 -10.62 7.47 10.80
N SER A 135 -11.96 7.50 10.85
CA SER A 135 -12.73 8.01 11.99
C SER A 135 -12.53 7.17 13.24
N LYS A 136 -12.54 5.83 13.13
CA LYS A 136 -12.36 4.94 14.28
C LYS A 136 -11.00 5.13 14.97
N TRP A 137 -9.95 5.36 14.18
CA TRP A 137 -8.59 5.48 14.68
C TRP A 137 -8.12 6.91 14.89
N ASP A 138 -8.92 7.91 14.52
CA ASP A 138 -8.52 9.33 14.45
C ASP A 138 -7.23 9.50 13.64
N LYS A 139 -7.23 8.93 12.43
CA LYS A 139 -6.07 8.88 11.53
C LYS A 139 -6.37 9.57 10.20
N PRO A 140 -5.44 10.36 9.64
CA PRO A 140 -5.59 10.94 8.31
C PRO A 140 -5.30 9.89 7.24
N LEU A 141 -6.23 8.95 7.01
CA LEU A 141 -6.09 7.97 5.94
C LEU A 141 -6.49 8.57 4.59
N SER A 142 -5.76 8.17 3.56
CA SER A 142 -6.03 8.47 2.16
C SER A 142 -6.55 7.23 1.43
N CYS A 143 -7.23 7.46 0.31
CA CYS A 143 -7.68 6.40 -0.60
C CYS A 143 -7.23 6.78 -2.01
N ARG A 144 -6.17 6.12 -2.50
CA ARG A 144 -5.55 6.39 -3.79
C ARG A 144 -5.61 5.14 -4.65
N ILE A 145 -6.59 5.12 -5.54
CA ILE A 145 -6.90 4.00 -6.43
C ILE A 145 -6.47 4.34 -7.85
N PHE A 146 -5.80 3.40 -8.52
CA PHE A 146 -5.34 3.54 -9.89
C PHE A 146 -6.14 2.60 -10.78
N ILE A 147 -7.06 3.14 -11.58
CA ILE A 147 -7.78 2.32 -12.56
C ILE A 147 -6.89 2.15 -13.78
N ALA A 148 -6.51 0.91 -14.07
CA ALA A 148 -5.64 0.57 -15.19
C ALA A 148 -6.45 0.61 -16.50
N PRO A 149 -6.16 1.56 -17.41
CA PRO A 149 -6.87 1.65 -18.69
C PRO A 149 -6.63 0.38 -19.51
N ASP A 150 -7.65 -0.04 -20.25
CA ASP A 150 -7.60 -1.17 -21.20
C ASP A 150 -7.08 -2.50 -20.60
N THR A 151 -7.10 -2.61 -19.27
CA THR A 151 -6.63 -3.79 -18.54
C THR A 151 -7.83 -4.43 -17.88
N GLU A 152 -8.21 -5.60 -18.40
CA GLU A 152 -9.25 -6.42 -17.79
C GLU A 152 -8.77 -7.06 -16.49
N ASP A 153 -9.71 -7.67 -15.76
CA ASP A 153 -9.40 -8.38 -14.54
C ASP A 153 -8.31 -9.44 -14.78
N CYS A 154 -7.42 -9.61 -13.79
CA CYS A 154 -6.20 -10.43 -13.89
C CYS A 154 -5.15 -9.98 -14.92
N GLY A 155 -5.40 -8.94 -15.71
CA GLY A 155 -4.45 -8.37 -16.66
C GLY A 155 -3.25 -7.71 -15.95
N LEU A 156 -2.13 -7.61 -16.67
CA LEU A 156 -0.96 -6.87 -16.21
C LEU A 156 -1.14 -5.39 -16.57
N THR A 157 -0.97 -4.49 -15.60
CA THR A 157 -0.99 -3.05 -15.85
C THR A 157 0.12 -2.65 -16.83
N LYS A 158 -0.11 -1.58 -17.58
CA LYS A 158 0.85 -1.01 -18.55
C LYS A 158 1.03 0.48 -18.32
N PHE A 159 1.17 0.90 -17.06
CA PHE A 159 1.49 2.29 -16.75
C PHE A 159 2.87 2.62 -17.31
N ALA A 160 2.95 3.73 -18.05
CA ALA A 160 4.18 4.20 -18.68
C ALA A 160 5.07 5.02 -17.73
N SER A 161 4.55 5.40 -16.56
CA SER A 161 5.29 6.20 -15.59
C SER A 161 6.51 5.43 -15.07
N PRO A 162 7.72 6.02 -15.06
CA PRO A 162 8.89 5.40 -14.47
C PRO A 162 8.78 5.27 -12.95
N HIS A 163 7.78 5.92 -12.34
CA HIS A 163 7.51 5.87 -10.91
C HIS A 163 6.48 4.81 -10.52
N LEU A 164 6.06 3.94 -11.44
CA LEU A 164 5.10 2.87 -11.17
C LEU A 164 5.66 1.51 -11.61
N CYS A 165 5.69 0.56 -10.69
CA CYS A 165 5.93 -0.85 -10.91
C CYS A 165 4.63 -1.50 -11.39
N ASN A 166 4.63 -2.06 -12.60
CA ASN A 166 3.46 -2.73 -13.14
C ASN A 166 3.19 -4.06 -12.42
N CYS A 167 1.93 -4.36 -12.16
CA CYS A 167 1.48 -5.57 -11.49
C CYS A 167 0.14 -6.05 -12.05
N ARG A 168 -0.35 -7.21 -11.61
CA ARG A 168 -1.68 -7.67 -12.02
C ARG A 168 -2.78 -6.87 -11.33
N VAL A 169 -3.87 -6.60 -12.05
CA VAL A 169 -5.08 -6.02 -11.46
C VAL A 169 -6.04 -7.12 -11.01
N TYR A 170 -6.83 -6.82 -9.98
CA TYR A 170 -7.87 -7.72 -9.50
C TYR A 170 -9.14 -6.95 -9.14
N ASP A 171 -10.30 -7.56 -9.32
CA ASP A 171 -11.53 -7.00 -8.76
C ASP A 171 -11.45 -6.92 -7.23
N PHE A 172 -12.05 -5.86 -6.64
CA PHE A 172 -11.79 -5.45 -5.26
C PHE A 172 -12.16 -6.51 -4.22
N TRP A 173 -13.11 -7.41 -4.48
CA TRP A 173 -13.48 -8.45 -3.50
C TRP A 173 -12.79 -9.80 -3.71
N GLY A 174 -11.89 -9.90 -4.69
CA GLY A 174 -11.13 -11.14 -4.93
C GLY A 174 -11.96 -12.34 -5.38
N VAL A 175 -13.28 -12.19 -5.59
CA VAL A 175 -14.21 -13.27 -5.97
C VAL A 175 -13.86 -13.90 -7.33
N CYS A 176 -13.08 -13.21 -8.15
CA CYS A 176 -12.63 -13.66 -9.46
C CYS A 176 -11.40 -14.59 -9.42
N PHE A 177 -11.00 -15.14 -8.27
CA PHE A 177 -9.86 -16.08 -8.21
C PHE A 177 -10.08 -17.34 -9.07
N ILE A 178 -11.34 -17.78 -9.20
CA ILE A 178 -11.71 -18.94 -10.03
C ILE A 178 -11.58 -18.61 -11.54
N ARG A 179 -12.07 -17.45 -12.01
CA ARG A 179 -11.94 -17.06 -13.43
C ARG A 179 -10.48 -16.92 -13.86
N CYS A 180 -9.66 -16.38 -12.97
CA CYS A 180 -8.22 -16.15 -13.18
C CYS A 180 -7.43 -17.46 -13.38
N LEU A 181 -7.78 -18.52 -12.64
CA LEU A 181 -7.11 -19.82 -12.73
C LEU A 181 -7.65 -20.72 -13.85
N PHE A 182 -8.93 -20.58 -14.20
CA PHE A 182 -9.62 -21.48 -15.13
C PHE A 182 -9.97 -20.87 -16.49
N GLY A 183 -9.70 -19.57 -16.71
CA GLY A 183 -9.89 -18.91 -18.01
C GLY A 183 -11.34 -18.83 -18.49
N THR A 184 -12.31 -18.77 -17.56
CA THR A 184 -13.77 -18.70 -17.84
C THR A 184 -14.39 -17.36 -17.44
#